data_AF-A0A7J8IPD1-F1
#
_entry.id   AF-A0A7J8IPD1-F1
#
_cell.length_a   1.000
_cell.length_b   1.000
_cell.length_c   1.000
_cell.angle_alpha   90.00
_cell.angle_beta   90.00
_cell.angle_gamma   90.00
#
_symmetry.space_group_name_H-M   'P 1'
#
loop_
_entity.id
_entity.type
_entity.pdbx_description
1 polymer ?
#
loop_
_entity_poly.entity_id
_entity_poly.type
_entity_poly.pdbx_seq_one_letter_code
_entity_poly.pdbx_strand_id
1 'polypeptide(L)'
;MIECENLNQEEIIKELCLCNGLSYEMVGQEGSDTSKLEMFFSGYPRIVGLSLFPKLTSLTIVAQDIKEISGLETCVQLKELWIAECCLEVSL
;
A
#
# COMPACT_ATOMS: atom_id res chain seq x y z
N MET A 1 5.04 -23.65 1.23
CA MET A 1 5.56 -22.53 0.41
C MET A 1 4.74 -21.23 0.59
N ILE A 2 3.74 -21.18 1.48
CA ILE A 2 2.87 -20.01 1.70
C ILE A 2 3.42 -19.07 2.79
N GLU A 3 4.18 -19.58 3.77
CA GLU A 3 4.69 -18.76 4.88
C GLU A 3 5.74 -17.70 4.47
N CYS A 4 6.58 -17.98 3.46
CA CYS A 4 7.62 -17.04 3.05
C CYS A 4 7.08 -15.79 2.33
N GLU A 5 5.98 -15.90 1.60
CA GLU A 5 5.35 -14.75 0.92
C GLU A 5 4.62 -13.84 1.93
N ASN A 6 3.96 -14.43 2.92
CA ASN A 6 3.25 -13.70 3.98
C ASN A 6 4.19 -12.88 4.86
N LEU A 7 5.35 -13.43 5.23
CA LEU A 7 6.36 -12.72 6.04
C LEU A 7 6.84 -11.44 5.36
N ASN A 8 6.94 -11.43 4.03
CA ASN A 8 7.33 -10.23 3.28
C ASN A 8 6.17 -9.22 3.16
N GLN A 9 4.92 -9.68 3.05
CA GLN A 9 3.77 -8.77 3.04
C GLN A 9 3.55 -8.08 4.38
N GLU A 10 3.66 -8.81 5.49
CA GLU A 10 3.49 -8.24 6.83
C GLU A 10 4.46 -7.09 7.08
N GLU A 11 5.75 -7.26 6.76
CA GLU A 11 6.75 -6.20 6.95
C GLU A 11 6.48 -4.98 6.05
N ILE A 12 6.03 -5.20 4.82
CA ILE A 12 5.59 -4.09 3.95
C ILE A 12 4.42 -3.32 4.57
N ILE A 13 3.46 -4.02 5.18
CA ILE A 13 2.30 -3.37 5.79
C ILE A 13 2.70 -2.64 7.09
N LYS A 14 3.62 -3.20 7.88
CA LYS A 14 4.18 -2.53 9.05
C LYS A 14 4.85 -1.21 8.67
N GLU A 15 5.66 -1.23 7.62
CA GLU A 15 6.32 -0.03 7.10
C GLU A 15 5.29 0.99 6.56
N LEU A 16 4.28 0.51 5.81
CA LEU A 16 3.19 1.36 5.32
C LEU A 16 2.47 2.06 6.48
N CYS A 17 2.14 1.31 7.54
CA CYS A 17 1.50 1.87 8.72
C CYS A 17 2.41 2.91 9.38
N LEU A 18 3.68 2.56 9.61
CA LEU A 18 4.66 3.43 10.25
C LEU A 18 4.84 4.76 9.49
N CYS A 19 5.02 4.71 8.17
CA CYS A 19 5.16 5.91 7.33
C CYS A 19 3.91 6.79 7.30
N ASN A 20 2.74 6.23 7.58
CA ASN A 20 1.47 6.95 7.63
C ASN A 20 1.01 7.29 9.06
N GLY A 21 1.88 7.10 10.06
CA GLY A 21 1.60 7.44 11.46
C GLY A 21 0.58 6.51 12.14
N LEU A 22 0.47 5.27 11.66
CA LEU A 22 -0.43 4.25 12.17
C LEU A 22 0.35 3.15 12.90
N SER A 23 -0.28 2.51 13.87
CA SER A 23 0.24 1.29 14.49
C SER A 23 -0.26 0.06 13.72
N TYR A 24 0.65 -0.83 13.32
CA TYR A 24 0.28 -2.08 12.67
C TYR A 24 -0.62 -2.93 13.57
N GLU A 25 -0.36 -2.94 14.88
CA GLU A 25 -1.16 -3.68 15.87
C GLU A 25 -2.58 -3.13 16.00
N MET A 26 -2.78 -1.83 15.72
CA MET A 26 -4.08 -1.16 15.78
C MET A 26 -4.71 -0.93 14.40
N VAL A 27 -4.09 -1.40 13.30
CA VAL A 27 -4.53 -1.12 11.93
C VAL A 27 -5.95 -1.59 11.64
N GLY A 28 -6.44 -2.64 12.32
CA GLY A 28 -7.83 -3.08 12.19
C GLY A 28 -8.86 -2.01 12.64
N GLN A 29 -8.48 -1.15 13.58
CA GLN A 29 -9.29 -0.02 14.05
C GLN A 29 -8.93 1.25 13.29
N GLU A 30 -7.66 1.64 13.31
CA GLU A 30 -7.17 2.90 12.71
C GLU A 30 -7.31 2.94 11.19
N GLY A 31 -7.14 1.79 10.52
CA GLY A 31 -7.27 1.67 9.07
C GLY A 31 -8.70 1.97 8.59
N SER A 32 -9.71 1.70 9.42
CA SER A 32 -11.10 2.02 9.09
C SER A 32 -11.41 3.52 9.06
N ASP A 33 -10.58 4.36 9.69
CA ASP A 33 -10.73 5.82 9.70
C ASP A 33 -9.70 6.53 8.81
N THR A 34 -8.75 5.77 8.27
CA THR A 34 -7.74 6.28 7.35
C THR A 34 -8.34 6.41 5.94
N SER A 35 -8.26 7.62 5.39
CA SER A 35 -8.80 7.95 4.06
C SER A 35 -7.73 8.33 3.04
N LYS A 36 -6.49 8.50 3.50
CA LYS A 36 -5.33 8.86 2.67
C LYS A 36 -4.14 8.02 3.09
N LEU A 37 -3.43 7.50 2.11
CA LEU A 37 -2.17 6.79 2.33
C LEU A 37 -1.12 7.29 1.35
N GLU A 38 0.10 7.29 1.85
CA GLU A 38 1.29 7.70 1.13
C GLU A 38 2.33 6.58 1.21
N MET A 39 2.79 6.12 0.05
CA MET A 39 3.92 5.23 -0.11
C MET A 39 5.11 6.06 -0.56
N PHE A 40 5.83 6.58 0.43
CA PHE A 40 7.08 7.29 0.27
C PHE A 40 8.19 6.55 0.99
N PHE A 41 9.40 6.64 0.44
CA PHE A 41 10.59 5.99 0.97
C PHE A 41 10.44 4.44 1.02
N SER A 42 11.46 3.74 1.48
CA SER A 42 11.43 2.28 1.73
C SER A 42 11.36 1.34 0.51
N GLY A 43 11.26 1.86 -0.72
CA GLY A 43 11.45 1.07 -1.94
C GLY A 43 10.44 -0.06 -2.06
N TYR A 44 9.16 0.25 -1.87
CA TYR A 44 8.08 -0.73 -1.90
C TYR A 44 8.15 -1.55 -3.20
N PRO A 45 8.29 -2.89 -3.14
CA PRO A 45 8.41 -3.72 -4.34
C PRO A 45 7.04 -4.03 -4.96
N ARG A 46 5.95 -3.80 -4.23
CA ARG A 46 4.56 -4.06 -4.63
C ARG A 46 3.57 -3.35 -3.69
N ILE A 47 2.34 -3.20 -4.14
CA ILE A 47 1.22 -2.67 -3.34
C ILE A 47 0.50 -3.82 -2.65
N VAL A 48 0.39 -3.79 -1.32
CA VAL A 48 -0.28 -4.83 -0.52
C VAL A 48 -0.97 -4.22 0.71
N GLY A 49 -1.91 -4.95 1.30
CA GLY A 49 -2.56 -4.57 2.56
C GLY A 49 -3.64 -3.49 2.46
N LEU A 50 -3.96 -3.02 1.26
CA LEU A 50 -4.96 -1.95 1.08
C LEU A 50 -6.38 -2.34 1.52
N SER A 51 -6.68 -3.64 1.67
CA SER A 51 -7.94 -4.13 2.23
C SER A 51 -8.17 -3.72 3.69
N LEU A 52 -7.11 -3.34 4.42
CA LEU A 52 -7.18 -2.83 5.79
C LEU A 52 -7.72 -1.39 5.85
N PHE A 53 -7.84 -0.72 4.70
CA PHE A 53 -8.21 0.70 4.58
C PHE A 53 -9.48 0.88 3.74
N PRO A 54 -10.65 0.40 4.19
CA PRO A 54 -11.88 0.38 3.38
C PRO A 54 -12.43 1.77 3.02
N LYS A 55 -11.98 2.82 3.72
CA LYS A 55 -12.35 4.23 3.45
C LYS A 55 -11.27 4.99 2.67
N LEU A 56 -10.27 4.31 2.10
CA LEU A 56 -9.21 4.94 1.33
C LEU A 56 -9.80 5.68 0.11
N THR A 57 -9.53 6.98 0.04
CA THR A 57 -9.99 7.87 -1.03
C THR A 57 -8.85 8.47 -1.84
N SER A 58 -7.65 8.55 -1.28
CA SER A 58 -6.45 9.06 -1.94
C SER A 58 -5.26 8.16 -1.65
N LEU A 59 -4.57 7.72 -2.69
CA LEU A 59 -3.34 6.95 -2.60
C LEU A 59 -2.25 7.64 -3.42
N THR A 60 -1.16 8.00 -2.76
CA THR A 60 0.01 8.60 -3.39
C THR A 60 1.19 7.65 -3.29
N ILE A 61 1.82 7.35 -4.42
CA ILE A 61 2.95 6.43 -4.54
C ILE A 61 4.05 7.16 -5.31
N VAL A 62 5.18 7.42 -4.67
CA VAL A 62 6.28 8.17 -5.31
C VAL A 62 7.62 7.53 -5.02
N ALA A 63 8.46 7.38 -6.05
CA ALA A 63 9.83 6.87 -5.97
C ALA A 63 9.93 5.46 -5.37
N GLN A 64 9.16 4.51 -5.92
CA GLN A 64 9.06 3.12 -5.44
C GLN A 64 9.46 2.09 -6.49
N ASP A 65 9.90 0.91 -6.05
CA ASP A 65 10.32 -0.21 -6.90
C ASP A 65 9.15 -1.08 -7.41
N ILE A 66 7.96 -0.48 -7.52
CA ILE A 66 6.75 -1.14 -8.02
C ILE A 66 6.85 -1.31 -9.53
N LYS A 67 6.73 -2.56 -9.97
CA LYS A 67 6.77 -2.94 -11.40
C LYS A 67 5.40 -3.12 -12.03
N GLU A 68 4.40 -3.44 -11.22
CA GLU A 68 3.03 -3.70 -11.66
C GLU A 68 2.05 -3.00 -10.72
N ILE A 69 1.03 -2.36 -11.30
CA ILE A 69 -0.10 -1.81 -10.53
C ILE A 69 -1.10 -2.95 -10.31
N SER A 70 -1.03 -3.57 -9.13
CA SER A 70 -1.97 -4.59 -8.66
C SER A 70 -2.31 -4.36 -7.18
N GLY A 71 -3.30 -5.05 -6.61
CA GLY A 71 -3.63 -4.90 -5.19
C GLY A 71 -4.54 -3.71 -4.85
N LEU A 72 -5.16 -3.09 -5.87
CA LEU A 72 -6.10 -1.97 -5.72
C LEU A 72 -7.58 -2.42 -5.70
N GLU A 73 -7.86 -3.73 -5.81
CA GLU A 73 -9.19 -4.28 -6.06
C GLU A 73 -10.17 -3.99 -4.93
N THR A 74 -9.67 -3.82 -3.70
CA THR A 74 -10.48 -3.52 -2.52
C THR A 74 -10.73 -2.02 -2.31
N CYS A 75 -10.05 -1.15 -3.05
CA CYS A 75 -10.11 0.30 -2.88
C CYS A 75 -11.32 0.92 -3.58
N VAL A 76 -12.53 0.44 -3.25
CA VAL A 76 -13.79 0.82 -3.93
C VAL A 76 -14.18 2.30 -3.78
N GLN A 77 -13.55 3.02 -2.83
CA GLN A 77 -13.78 4.45 -2.59
C GLN A 77 -12.65 5.34 -3.12
N LEU A 78 -11.65 4.78 -3.80
CA LEU A 78 -10.51 5.53 -4.30
C LEU A 78 -10.95 6.55 -5.36
N LYS A 79 -10.62 7.82 -5.13
CA LYS A 79 -10.93 8.95 -6.02
C LYS A 79 -9.68 9.54 -6.64
N GLU A 80 -8.56 9.45 -5.94
CA GLU A 80 -7.28 10.02 -6.32
C GLU A 80 -6.21 8.92 -6.26
N LEU A 81 -5.54 8.69 -7.39
CA LEU A 81 -4.40 7.81 -7.49
C LEU A 81 -3.26 8.58 -8.14
N TRP A 82 -2.20 8.84 -7.38
CA TRP A 82 -1.00 9.52 -7.83
C TRP A 82 0.15 8.54 -7.84
N ILE A 83 0.72 8.29 -9.02
CA ILE A 83 1.89 7.43 -9.17
C ILE A 83 2.95 8.21 -9.94
N ALA A 84 4.12 8.41 -9.31
CA ALA A 84 5.25 9.09 -9.93
C ALA A 84 6.56 8.35 -9.63
N GLU A 85 7.51 8.43 -10.56
CA GLU A 85 8.88 7.91 -10.36
C GLU A 85 8.92 6.43 -9.93
N CYS A 86 8.02 5.60 -10.45
CA CYS A 86 8.00 4.17 -10.20
C CYS A 86 8.56 3.37 -11.38
N CYS A 87 9.12 2.20 -11.11
CA CYS A 87 9.73 1.30 -12.10
C CYS A 87 8.71 0.43 -12.86
N LEU A 88 7.58 1.01 -13.29
CA LEU A 88 6.49 0.26 -13.91
C LEU A 88 6.92 -0.38 -15.23
N GLU A 89 6.68 -1.68 -15.35
CA GLU A 89 6.92 -2.46 -16.56
C GLU A 89 5.65 -2.46 -17.42
N VAL A 90 5.82 -2.28 -18.73
CA VAL A 90 4.73 -2.37 -19.70
C VAL A 90 4.77 -3.74 -20.36
N SER A 91 3.77 -4.57 -20.07
CA SER A 91 3.56 -5.84 -20.75
C SER A 91 2.99 -5.58 -22.14
N LEU A 92 3.75 -5.91 -23.20
CA LEU A 92 3.31 -5.89 -24.60
C LEU A 92 2.74 -7.24 -25.04
#